data_AF-A0A2J0KYG5-F1
#
_entry.id   AF-A0A2J0KYG5-F1
#
_cell.length_a   1.000
_cell.length_b   1.000
_cell.length_c   1.000
_cell.angle_alpha   90.00
_cell.angle_beta   90.00
_cell.angle_gamma   90.00
#
_symmetry.space_group_name_H-M   'P 1'
#
loop_
_entity.id
_entity.type
_entity.pdbx_description
1 polymer ?
#
loop_
_entity_poly.entity_id
_entity_poly.type
_entity_poly.pdbx_seq_one_letter_code
_entity_poly.pdbx_strand_id
1 'polypeptide(L)'
;VVLGATYPGEAEIMAKLLPNCFKLVPGYGAQLGPADDAVKGWPCIVSSSRDIDYAYQRKFKCDPTEFPEAARREAEFSRDDLNQALKRANKVPW
;
A
#
# COMPACT_ATOMS: atom_id res chain seq x y z
N VAL A 1 -8.82 4.20 -12.12
CA VAL A 1 -9.54 2.97 -11.71
C VAL A 1 -9.16 2.56 -10.30
N VAL A 2 -10.08 1.91 -9.57
CA VAL A 2 -9.80 1.32 -8.26
C VAL A 2 -9.50 -0.16 -8.46
N LEU A 3 -8.32 -0.62 -8.05
CA LEU A 3 -7.88 -2.01 -8.16
C LEU A 3 -7.68 -2.55 -6.75
N GLY A 4 -8.61 -3.36 -6.26
CA GLY A 4 -8.45 -3.99 -4.96
C GLY A 4 -7.26 -4.94 -4.95
N ALA A 5 -6.39 -4.83 -3.94
CA ALA A 5 -5.28 -5.76 -3.72
C ALA A 5 -5.69 -7.24 -3.45
N THR A 6 -6.97 -7.58 -3.42
CA THR A 6 -7.50 -8.94 -3.11
C THR A 6 -7.69 -9.74 -4.38
N TYR A 7 -7.70 -9.07 -5.54
CA TYR A 7 -7.90 -9.66 -6.86
C TYR A 7 -6.69 -9.33 -7.76
N PRO A 8 -5.50 -9.89 -7.45
CA PRO A 8 -4.27 -9.54 -8.14
C PRO A 8 -4.29 -9.84 -9.65
N GLY A 9 -5.03 -10.86 -10.08
CA GLY A 9 -5.18 -11.18 -11.52
C GLY A 9 -5.93 -10.10 -12.31
N GLU A 10 -6.92 -9.45 -11.70
CA GLU A 10 -7.66 -8.36 -12.35
C GLU A 10 -6.79 -7.11 -12.50
N ALA A 11 -5.90 -6.85 -11.53
CA ALA A 11 -4.98 -5.72 -11.58
C ALA A 11 -4.05 -5.78 -12.80
N GLU A 12 -3.54 -6.98 -13.15
CA GLU A 12 -2.69 -7.18 -14.32
C GLU A 12 -3.45 -7.02 -15.63
N ILE A 13 -4.69 -7.51 -15.70
CA ILE A 13 -5.56 -7.34 -16.88
C ILE A 13 -5.88 -5.87 -17.07
N MET A 14 -6.29 -5.17 -16.01
CA MET A 14 -6.61 -3.74 -16.04
C MET A 14 -5.39 -2.88 -16.36
N ALA A 15 -4.19 -3.26 -15.91
CA ALA A 15 -2.97 -2.56 -16.28
C ALA A 15 -2.69 -2.62 -17.80
N LYS A 16 -3.06 -3.72 -18.47
CA LYS A 16 -2.95 -3.85 -19.94
C LYS A 16 -4.05 -3.09 -20.67
N LEU A 17 -5.27 -3.11 -20.16
CA LEU A 17 -6.43 -2.45 -20.79
C LEU A 17 -6.40 -0.92 -20.64
N LEU A 18 -5.87 -0.42 -19.52
CA LEU A 18 -5.88 1.00 -19.17
C LEU A 18 -4.48 1.48 -18.76
N PRO A 19 -3.50 1.43 -19.68
CA PRO A 19 -2.09 1.68 -19.36
C PRO A 19 -1.83 3.11 -18.84
N ASN A 20 -2.61 4.09 -19.29
CA ASN A 20 -2.44 5.52 -18.98
C ASN A 20 -3.39 6.03 -17.87
N CYS A 21 -4.15 5.15 -17.23
CA CYS A 21 -5.10 5.56 -16.19
C CYS A 21 -4.42 5.59 -14.81
N PHE A 22 -4.77 6.57 -13.98
CA PHE A 22 -4.43 6.55 -12.56
C PHE A 22 -5.09 5.36 -11.87
N LYS A 23 -4.28 4.54 -11.19
CA LYS A 23 -4.70 3.34 -10.48
C LYS A 23 -4.61 3.60 -8.98
N LEU A 24 -5.72 3.40 -8.27
CA LEU A 24 -5.77 3.47 -6.81
C LEU A 24 -5.90 2.05 -6.27
N VAL A 25 -4.99 1.64 -5.40
CA VAL A 25 -5.00 0.35 -4.72
C VAL A 25 -5.38 0.56 -3.25
N PRO A 26 -6.65 0.37 -2.88
CA PRO A 26 -7.07 0.50 -1.49
C PRO A 26 -6.67 -0.73 -0.68
N GLY A 27 -6.41 -0.49 0.60
CA GLY A 27 -6.46 -1.50 1.65
C GLY A 27 -5.21 -2.36 1.81
N TYR A 28 -4.08 -1.91 1.27
CA TYR A 28 -2.76 -2.36 1.69
C TYR A 28 -2.66 -2.36 3.23
N GLY A 29 -2.28 -3.52 3.79
CA GLY A 29 -2.25 -3.75 5.24
C GLY A 29 -3.46 -4.57 5.71
N ALA A 30 -4.16 -4.11 6.75
CA ALA A 30 -5.12 -4.89 7.54
C ALA A 30 -6.35 -5.43 6.80
N GLN A 31 -6.59 -5.06 5.54
CA GLN A 31 -7.67 -5.62 4.73
C GLN A 31 -7.18 -6.44 3.54
N LEU A 32 -6.01 -6.16 2.97
CA LEU A 32 -5.57 -6.76 1.71
C LEU A 32 -4.06 -6.95 1.64
N GLY A 33 -3.64 -8.23 1.68
CA GLY A 33 -2.43 -8.78 1.06
C GLY A 33 -1.06 -8.19 1.44
N PRO A 34 0.04 -8.93 1.22
CA PRO A 34 1.39 -8.39 1.32
C PRO A 34 1.64 -7.27 0.28
N ALA A 35 2.62 -6.40 0.52
CA ALA A 35 3.04 -5.32 -0.40
C ALA A 35 3.21 -5.77 -1.86
N ASP A 36 3.58 -7.05 -2.07
CA ASP A 36 3.78 -7.65 -3.38
C ASP A 36 2.53 -7.66 -4.26
N ASP A 37 1.34 -7.81 -3.67
CA ASP A 37 0.09 -7.75 -4.42
C ASP A 37 -0.29 -6.31 -4.79
N ALA A 38 0.01 -5.35 -3.91
CA ALA A 38 -0.29 -3.94 -4.14
C ALA A 38 0.49 -3.37 -5.35
N VAL A 39 1.72 -3.84 -5.59
CA VAL A 39 2.58 -3.36 -6.68
C VAL A 39 2.31 -4.03 -8.04
N LYS A 40 1.40 -5.01 -8.12
CA LYS A 40 1.05 -5.66 -9.39
C LYS A 40 0.47 -4.67 -10.40
N GLY A 41 -0.34 -3.72 -9.91
CA GLY A 41 -0.97 -2.66 -10.71
C GLY A 41 -0.09 -1.46 -11.06
N TRP A 42 1.23 -1.49 -10.80
CA TRP A 42 2.12 -0.34 -11.01
C TRP A 42 2.05 0.26 -12.44
N PRO A 43 2.16 1.60 -12.63
CA PRO A 43 2.19 2.65 -11.60
C PRO A 43 0.84 2.83 -10.92
N CYS A 44 0.84 2.97 -9.59
CA CYS A 44 -0.39 3.12 -8.80
C CYS A 44 -0.16 3.92 -7.52
N ILE A 45 -1.24 4.49 -6.99
CA ILE A 45 -1.31 5.11 -5.67
C ILE A 45 -1.87 4.05 -4.72
N VAL A 46 -1.19 3.82 -3.59
CA VAL A 46 -1.63 2.88 -2.56
C VAL A 46 -2.26 3.66 -1.41
N SER A 47 -3.42 3.24 -0.93
CA SER A 47 -4.11 3.85 0.20
C SER A 47 -4.11 2.90 1.41
N SER A 48 -3.67 3.43 2.56
CA SER A 48 -3.77 2.80 3.86
C SER A 48 -4.17 3.84 4.91
N SER A 49 -5.41 3.75 5.41
CA SER A 49 -5.95 4.72 6.38
C SER A 49 -5.87 4.17 7.79
N ARG A 50 -6.66 3.13 8.12
CA ARG A 50 -6.78 2.62 9.49
C ARG A 50 -5.49 2.07 10.08
N ASP A 51 -4.55 1.61 9.26
CA ASP A 51 -3.26 1.16 9.78
C ASP A 51 -2.39 2.34 10.22
N ILE A 52 -2.46 3.47 9.51
CA ILE A 52 -1.79 4.73 9.87
C ILE A 52 -2.52 5.42 11.03
N ASP A 53 -3.83 5.67 10.88
CA ASP A 53 -4.64 6.44 11.84
C ASP A 53 -4.66 5.79 13.23
N TYR A 54 -4.70 4.45 13.27
CA TYR A 54 -4.73 3.67 14.51
C TYR A 54 -3.41 2.93 14.79
N ALA A 55 -2.31 3.35 14.16
CA ALA A 55 -0.98 2.74 14.38
C ALA A 55 -0.59 2.75 15.86
N TYR A 56 -0.85 3.88 16.53
CA TYR A 56 -0.55 4.11 17.94
C TYR A 56 -1.25 3.07 18.84
N GLN A 57 -2.48 2.69 18.50
CA GLN A 57 -3.27 1.74 19.28
C GLN A 57 -2.97 0.28 18.90
N ARG A 58 -2.85 -0.01 17.60
CA ARG A 58 -2.83 -1.40 17.08
C ARG A 58 -1.43 -1.99 16.99
N LYS A 59 -0.44 -1.20 16.57
CA LYS A 59 0.92 -1.69 16.28
C LYS A 59 1.93 -1.27 17.34
N PHE A 60 2.03 0.04 17.62
CA PHE A 60 3.03 0.58 18.52
C PHE A 60 2.60 0.57 20.00
N LYS A 61 1.29 0.49 20.26
CA LYS A 61 0.68 0.45 21.60
C LYS A 61 1.22 1.58 22.50
N CYS A 62 1.26 2.79 21.96
CA CYS A 62 1.75 3.98 22.63
C CYS A 62 0.58 4.87 23.11
N ASP A 63 0.90 5.94 23.86
CA ASP A 63 -0.13 6.83 24.38
C ASP A 63 -0.89 7.52 23.23
N PRO A 64 -2.21 7.79 23.34
CA PRO A 64 -2.95 8.50 22.30
C PRO A 64 -2.37 9.86 21.92
N THR A 65 -1.66 10.55 22.82
CA THR A 65 -0.96 11.81 22.53
C THR A 65 0.22 11.63 21.57
N GLU A 66 0.76 10.41 21.47
CA GLU A 66 1.85 10.04 20.56
C GLU A 66 1.35 9.58 19.17
N PHE A 67 0.05 9.71 18.88
CA PHE A 67 -0.52 9.32 17.59
C PHE A 67 0.20 9.91 16.35
N PRO A 68 0.69 11.17 16.35
CA PRO A 68 1.34 11.72 15.16
C PRO A 68 2.64 11.00 14.83
N GLU A 69 3.41 10.64 15.86
CA GLU A 69 4.68 9.94 15.71
C GLU A 69 4.45 8.48 15.30
N ALA A 70 3.44 7.83 15.88
CA ALA A 70 3.02 6.50 15.46
C ALA A 70 2.56 6.47 13.99
N ALA A 71 1.76 7.45 13.56
CA ALA A 71 1.31 7.58 12.18
C ALA A 71 2.49 7.79 11.21
N ARG A 72 3.45 8.66 11.59
CA ARG A 72 4.69 8.88 10.82
C ARG A 72 5.47 7.57 10.63
N ARG A 73 5.71 6.84 11.72
CA ARG A 73 6.43 5.56 11.70
C ARG A 73 5.72 4.51 10.86
N GLU A 74 4.38 4.48 10.88
CA GLU A 74 3.63 3.55 10.03
C GLU A 74 3.70 3.91 8.55
N ALA A 75 3.65 5.21 8.21
CA ALA A 75 3.80 5.67 6.85
C ALA A 75 5.20 5.34 6.29
N GLU A 76 6.25 5.51 7.10
CA GLU A 76 7.63 5.12 6.73
C GLU A 76 7.78 3.63 6.52
N PHE A 77 7.25 2.82 7.44
CA PHE A 77 7.22 1.36 7.30
C PHE A 77 6.50 0.94 6.01
N SER A 78 5.34 1.53 5.75
CA SER A 78 4.53 1.25 4.57
C SER A 78 5.25 1.60 3.26
N ARG A 79 5.90 2.77 3.23
CA ARG A 79 6.74 3.20 2.10
C ARG A 79 7.85 2.18 1.85
N ASP A 80 8.56 1.79 2.89
CA ASP A 80 9.73 0.92 2.77
C ASP A 80 9.34 -0.50 2.30
N ASP A 81 8.25 -1.04 2.82
CA ASP A 81 7.72 -2.35 2.38
C ASP A 81 7.27 -2.32 0.91
N LEU A 82 6.54 -1.29 0.49
CA LEU A 82 6.15 -1.10 -0.92
C LEU A 82 7.37 -0.92 -1.83
N ASN A 83 8.40 -0.20 -1.39
CA ASN A 83 9.64 -0.05 -2.15
C ASN A 83 10.40 -1.38 -2.29
N GLN A 84 10.40 -2.21 -1.25
CA GLN A 84 10.97 -3.54 -1.33
C GLN A 84 10.16 -4.45 -2.27
N ALA A 85 8.83 -4.35 -2.25
CA ALA A 85 7.97 -5.08 -3.19
C ALA A 85 8.23 -4.68 -4.65
N LEU A 86 8.40 -3.38 -4.92
CA LEU A 86 8.81 -2.89 -6.25
C LEU A 86 10.18 -3.45 -6.68
N LYS A 87 11.15 -3.55 -5.75
CA LYS A 87 12.45 -4.19 -6.01
C LYS A 87 12.30 -5.67 -6.34
N ARG A 88 11.55 -6.43 -5.55
CA ARG A 88 11.27 -7.86 -5.79
C ARG A 88 10.58 -8.08 -7.13
N ALA A 89 9.68 -7.19 -7.52
CA ALA A 89 8.95 -7.24 -8.79
C ALA A 89 9.73 -6.68 -9.99
N ASN A 90 10.95 -6.16 -9.79
CA ASN A 90 11.76 -5.47 -10.81
C ASN A 90 11.02 -4.29 -11.48
N LYS A 91 10.28 -3.50 -10.68
CA LYS A 91 9.46 -2.35 -11.12
C LYS A 91 9.94 -1.01 -10.52
N VAL A 92 11.15 -0.97 -9.97
CA VAL A 92 11.70 0.25 -9.35
C VAL A 92 11.87 1.32 -10.43
N PRO A 93 11.30 2.53 -10.24
CA PRO A 93 11.41 3.61 -11.21
C PRO A 93 12.62 4.55 -10.95
N TRP A 94 13.48 4.24 -9.98
CA TRP A 94 14.69 4.99 -9.60
C TRP A 94 15.90 4.07 -9.37
#